data_AF-A0A3S4LT35-F1
#
_entry.id   AF-A0A3S4LT35-F1
#
_cell.length_a   1.000
_cell.length_b   1.000
_cell.length_c   1.000
_cell.angle_alpha   90.00
_cell.angle_beta   90.00
_cell.angle_gamma   90.00
#
_symmetry.space_group_name_H-M   'P 1'
#
loop_
_entity.id
_entity.type
_entity.pdbx_description
1 polymer ?
#
loop_
_entity_poly.entity_id
_entity_poly.type
_entity_poly.pdbx_seq_one_letter_code
_entity_poly.pdbx_strand_id
1 'polypeptide(L)'
;MSYTDKNGKTIEGGYALKAGDKYYAADYDEATGAIKAKTTSYTAADGTTKTAANQLGGVDGKTEVVTIDGKTYNASKAAGHDFKAQPELAEAAAKTTENPLQKIDAALAQVDALRSDLGAVQNRFNSAITNLGNTVNNLSEARSRIEDSDYATEVSNMSRAQILQQAGTSVLAQANQVPQNVLSLLR
;
A
#
# COMPACT_ATOMS: atom_id res chain seq x y z
N MET A 1 -27.80 -35.86 13.89
CA MET A 1 -28.68 -34.66 13.92
C MET A 1 -29.47 -34.65 12.64
N SER A 2 -30.72 -34.21 12.63
CA SER A 2 -31.48 -34.04 11.39
C SER A 2 -32.05 -32.62 11.33
N TYR A 3 -32.15 -32.06 10.12
CA TYR A 3 -32.64 -30.71 9.88
C TYR A 3 -33.70 -30.74 8.79
N THR A 4 -34.85 -30.14 9.04
CA THR A 4 -35.96 -30.10 8.08
C THR A 4 -36.10 -28.70 7.51
N ASP A 5 -36.15 -28.59 6.18
CA ASP A 5 -36.36 -27.31 5.51
C ASP A 5 -37.83 -26.87 5.56
N LYS A 6 -38.10 -25.63 5.12
CA LYS A 6 -39.46 -25.08 5.04
C LYS A 6 -40.40 -25.84 4.10
N ASN A 7 -39.87 -26.69 3.22
CA ASN A 7 -40.64 -27.49 2.27
C ASN A 7 -40.93 -28.90 2.82
N GLY A 8 -40.52 -29.19 4.05
CA GLY A 8 -40.70 -30.49 4.70
C GLY A 8 -39.65 -31.54 4.33
N LYS A 9 -38.62 -31.19 3.55
CA LYS A 9 -37.52 -32.11 3.24
C LYS A 9 -36.52 -32.14 4.38
N THR A 10 -36.24 -33.32 4.90
CA THR A 10 -35.23 -33.54 5.94
C THR A 10 -33.87 -33.90 5.33
N ILE A 11 -32.82 -33.33 5.90
CA ILE A 11 -31.42 -33.69 5.66
C ILE A 11 -30.82 -34.28 6.93
N GLU A 12 -30.08 -35.38 6.78
CA GLU A 12 -29.30 -35.96 7.86
C GLU A 12 -27.96 -35.24 7.99
N GLY A 13 -27.57 -34.97 9.23
CA GLY A 13 -26.29 -34.39 9.60
C GLY A 13 -25.51 -35.31 10.55
N GLY A 14 -24.33 -34.87 10.96
CA GLY A 14 -23.46 -35.63 11.86
C GLY A 14 -24.00 -35.83 13.28
N TYR A 15 -23.17 -36.44 14.11
CA TYR A 15 -23.47 -36.64 15.53
C TYR A 15 -23.29 -35.35 16.33
N ALA A 16 -23.99 -35.26 17.46
CA ALA A 16 -23.87 -34.15 18.38
C ALA A 16 -24.14 -34.60 19.82
N LEU A 17 -23.46 -33.98 20.77
CA LEU A 17 -23.74 -34.07 22.19
C LEU A 17 -24.76 -32.99 22.57
N LYS A 18 -25.90 -33.40 23.14
CA LYS A 18 -26.89 -32.47 23.68
C LYS A 18 -26.53 -32.17 25.14
N ALA A 19 -26.33 -30.90 25.47
CA ALA A 19 -26.13 -30.44 26.85
C ALA A 19 -27.07 -29.27 27.12
N GLY A 20 -28.08 -29.50 27.96
CA GLY A 20 -29.24 -28.61 28.09
C GLY A 20 -29.97 -28.47 26.75
N ASP A 21 -30.21 -27.24 26.33
CA ASP A 21 -30.84 -26.91 25.04
C ASP A 21 -29.84 -26.68 23.90
N LYS A 22 -28.54 -26.88 24.15
CA LYS A 22 -27.49 -26.70 23.16
C LYS A 22 -27.05 -28.05 22.59
N TYR A 23 -26.68 -28.03 21.31
CA TYR A 23 -26.08 -29.15 20.61
C TYR A 23 -24.63 -28.84 20.30
N TYR A 24 -23.72 -29.77 20.58
CA TYR A 24 -22.29 -29.63 20.35
C TYR A 24 -21.83 -30.70 19.36
N ALA A 25 -21.12 -30.29 18.30
CA ALA A 25 -20.63 -31.20 17.30
C ALA A 25 -19.68 -32.24 17.91
N ALA A 26 -19.91 -33.50 17.59
CA ALA A 26 -19.11 -34.62 18.03
C ALA A 26 -19.05 -35.67 16.92
N ASP A 27 -17.99 -36.46 16.90
CA ASP A 27 -17.94 -37.68 16.10
C ASP A 27 -18.25 -38.88 17.00
N TYR A 28 -18.90 -39.88 16.43
CA TYR A 28 -19.20 -41.15 17.10
C TYR A 28 -18.68 -42.30 16.24
N ASP A 29 -17.91 -43.17 16.87
CA ASP A 29 -17.36 -44.38 16.26
C ASP A 29 -18.22 -45.59 16.65
N GLU A 30 -18.95 -46.14 15.67
CA GLU A 30 -19.84 -47.29 15.84
C GLU A 30 -19.11 -48.55 16.31
N ALA A 31 -17.85 -48.74 15.91
CA ALA A 31 -17.11 -49.97 16.20
C ALA A 31 -16.65 -50.04 17.66
N THR A 32 -16.36 -48.88 18.26
CA THR A 32 -15.80 -48.77 19.61
C THR A 32 -16.76 -48.15 20.62
N GLY A 33 -17.83 -47.52 20.16
CA GLY A 33 -18.73 -46.70 20.98
C GLY A 33 -18.10 -45.37 21.44
N ALA A 34 -16.92 -45.01 20.91
CA ALA A 34 -16.21 -43.81 21.33
C ALA A 34 -16.90 -42.54 20.81
N ILE A 35 -17.06 -41.55 21.69
CA ILE A 35 -17.55 -40.21 21.33
C ILE A 35 -16.39 -39.22 21.45
N LYS A 36 -16.14 -38.47 20.37
CA LYS A 36 -15.10 -37.44 20.30
C LYS A 36 -15.73 -36.07 20.12
N ALA A 37 -15.72 -35.25 21.17
CA ALA A 37 -16.20 -33.87 21.09
C ALA A 37 -15.29 -33.03 20.18
N LYS A 38 -15.89 -32.26 19.26
CA LYS A 38 -15.15 -31.31 18.44
C LYS A 38 -14.93 -30.02 19.22
N THR A 39 -13.70 -29.53 19.16
CA THR A 39 -13.31 -28.26 19.76
C THR A 39 -12.52 -27.44 18.76
N THR A 40 -12.59 -26.14 18.92
CA THR A 40 -11.77 -25.18 18.19
C THR A 40 -10.73 -24.65 19.15
N SER A 41 -9.46 -24.83 18.80
CA SER A 41 -8.33 -24.24 19.53
C SER A 41 -8.08 -22.82 19.05
N TYR A 42 -7.81 -21.90 19.97
CA TYR A 42 -7.54 -20.48 19.72
C TYR A 42 -6.62 -19.91 20.81
N THR A 43 -6.00 -18.77 20.55
CA THR A 43 -5.26 -18.02 21.59
C THR A 43 -6.21 -17.00 22.21
N ALA A 44 -6.47 -17.13 23.50
CA ALA A 44 -7.39 -16.25 24.23
C ALA A 44 -6.76 -14.88 24.50
N ALA A 45 -7.55 -13.93 24.99
CA ALA A 45 -7.11 -12.56 25.29
C ALA A 45 -5.96 -12.48 26.33
N ASP A 46 -5.77 -13.53 27.14
CA ASP A 46 -4.65 -13.66 28.08
C ASP A 46 -3.36 -14.24 27.45
N GLY A 47 -3.38 -14.55 26.15
CA GLY A 47 -2.25 -15.12 25.41
C GLY A 47 -2.09 -16.63 25.56
N THR A 48 -2.99 -17.32 26.29
CA THR A 48 -2.94 -18.78 26.44
C THR A 48 -3.77 -19.48 25.38
N THR A 49 -3.33 -20.67 24.97
CA THR A 49 -4.13 -21.54 24.12
C THR A 49 -5.30 -22.09 24.91
N LYS A 50 -6.52 -21.80 24.46
CA LYS A 50 -7.77 -22.35 24.99
C LYS A 50 -8.54 -23.06 23.88
N THR A 51 -9.50 -23.88 24.29
CA THR A 51 -10.41 -24.53 23.36
C THR A 51 -11.85 -24.21 23.71
N ALA A 52 -12.69 -24.08 22.69
CA ALA A 52 -14.14 -23.93 22.84
C ALA A 52 -14.83 -25.10 22.15
N ALA A 53 -15.92 -25.60 22.76
CA ALA A 53 -16.75 -26.63 22.16
C ALA A 53 -17.52 -26.06 20.96
N ASN A 54 -17.59 -26.84 19.88
CA ASN A 54 -18.26 -26.42 18.65
C ASN A 54 -19.77 -26.58 18.81
N GLN A 55 -20.49 -25.50 19.09
CA GLN A 55 -21.94 -25.50 19.20
C GLN A 55 -22.57 -25.51 17.79
N LEU A 56 -23.61 -26.30 17.56
CA LEU A 56 -24.44 -26.19 16.36
C LEU A 56 -25.42 -25.03 16.52
N GLY A 57 -25.34 -24.07 15.60
CA GLY A 57 -26.10 -22.83 15.64
C GLY A 57 -25.96 -22.04 14.34
N GLY A 58 -25.83 -20.71 14.46
CA GLY A 58 -25.91 -19.79 13.32
C GLY A 58 -27.33 -19.69 12.75
N VAL A 59 -27.49 -18.90 11.69
CA VAL A 59 -28.81 -18.63 11.07
C VAL A 59 -29.50 -19.91 10.57
N ASP A 60 -28.72 -20.88 10.10
CA ASP A 60 -29.23 -22.14 9.57
C ASP A 60 -29.37 -23.25 10.63
N GLY A 61 -28.94 -22.99 11.88
CA GLY A 61 -29.00 -23.92 13.01
C GLY A 61 -28.06 -25.13 12.90
N LYS A 62 -27.29 -25.25 11.82
CA LYS A 62 -26.44 -26.41 11.50
C LYS A 62 -24.96 -26.04 11.34
N THR A 63 -24.61 -24.77 11.57
CA THR A 63 -23.23 -24.28 11.50
C THR A 63 -22.53 -24.48 12.84
N GLU A 64 -21.27 -24.93 12.83
CA GLU A 64 -20.43 -24.96 14.02
C GLU A 64 -19.96 -23.54 14.39
N VAL A 65 -20.40 -23.08 15.57
CA VAL A 65 -20.03 -21.80 16.16
C VAL A 65 -19.35 -22.02 17.51
N VAL A 66 -18.49 -21.08 17.90
CA VAL A 66 -17.81 -21.09 19.19
C VAL A 66 -18.12 -19.81 19.94
N THR A 67 -18.29 -19.92 21.25
CA THR A 67 -18.48 -18.76 22.12
C THR A 67 -17.18 -18.47 22.84
N ILE A 68 -16.64 -17.27 22.64
CA ILE A 68 -15.41 -16.79 23.26
C ILE A 68 -15.72 -15.43 23.86
N ASP A 69 -15.52 -15.27 25.17
CA ASP A 69 -15.78 -14.04 25.93
C ASP A 69 -17.17 -13.43 25.68
N GLY A 70 -18.19 -14.30 25.61
CA GLY A 70 -19.60 -13.92 25.42
C GLY A 70 -20.01 -13.57 23.99
N LYS A 71 -19.08 -13.60 23.03
CA LYS A 71 -19.35 -13.39 21.60
C LYS A 71 -19.32 -14.70 20.85
N THR A 72 -20.11 -14.81 19.78
CA THR A 72 -20.24 -16.05 19.00
C THR A 72 -19.59 -15.86 17.63
N TYR A 73 -18.63 -16.73 17.31
CA TYR A 73 -17.90 -16.72 16.04
C TYR A 73 -18.10 -18.04 15.30
N ASN A 74 -17.92 -18.02 13.98
CA ASN A 74 -17.79 -19.27 13.22
C ASN A 74 -16.54 -20.04 13.68
N ALA A 75 -16.68 -21.34 13.94
CA ALA A 75 -15.57 -22.20 14.37
C ALA A 75 -14.39 -22.13 13.38
N SER A 76 -14.66 -22.14 12.08
CA SER A 76 -13.64 -22.03 11.03
C SER A 76 -12.92 -20.68 11.00
N LYS A 77 -13.57 -19.59 11.41
CA LYS A 77 -12.96 -18.26 11.50
C LYS A 77 -12.10 -18.11 12.77
N ALA A 78 -12.54 -18.72 13.86
CA ALA A 78 -11.85 -18.66 15.16
C ALA A 78 -10.72 -19.72 15.28
N ALA A 79 -10.66 -20.70 14.39
CA ALA A 79 -9.65 -21.76 14.41
C ALA A 79 -8.23 -21.20 14.31
N GLY A 80 -7.46 -21.35 15.38
CA GLY A 80 -6.10 -20.81 15.50
C GLY A 80 -6.02 -19.28 15.54
N HIS A 81 -7.16 -18.58 15.64
CA HIS A 81 -7.17 -17.12 15.72
C HIS A 81 -6.56 -16.67 17.05
N ASP A 82 -5.78 -15.59 17.00
CA ASP A 82 -5.14 -15.01 18.17
C ASP A 82 -5.89 -13.75 18.62
N PHE A 83 -6.77 -13.91 19.60
CA PHE A 83 -7.55 -12.81 20.18
C PHE A 83 -6.71 -11.88 21.08
N LYS A 84 -5.48 -12.27 21.44
CA LYS A 84 -4.53 -11.40 22.15
C LYS A 84 -3.83 -10.45 21.17
N ALA A 85 -3.54 -10.90 19.95
CA ALA A 85 -2.93 -10.10 18.89
C ALA A 85 -3.98 -9.27 18.12
N GLN A 86 -5.13 -9.87 17.80
CA GLN A 86 -6.24 -9.25 17.09
C GLN A 86 -7.56 -9.64 17.75
N PRO A 87 -8.07 -8.81 18.67
CA PRO A 87 -9.30 -9.12 19.42
C PRO A 87 -10.56 -9.21 18.55
N GLU A 88 -10.56 -8.54 17.41
CA GLU A 88 -11.71 -8.44 16.53
C GLU A 88 -11.77 -9.59 15.53
N LEU A 89 -12.95 -10.20 15.43
CA LEU A 89 -13.28 -11.20 14.43
C LEU A 89 -14.76 -11.03 14.07
N ALA A 90 -15.13 -11.28 12.81
CA ALA A 90 -16.53 -11.19 12.41
C ALA A 90 -17.37 -12.23 13.17
N GLU A 91 -18.32 -11.74 13.98
CA GLU A 91 -19.29 -12.57 14.70
C GLU A 91 -20.20 -13.31 13.71
N ALA A 92 -20.69 -14.48 14.15
CA ALA A 92 -21.68 -15.23 13.39
C ALA A 92 -22.98 -14.40 13.31
N ALA A 93 -23.60 -14.37 12.13
CA ALA A 93 -24.86 -13.65 11.96
C ALA A 93 -25.95 -14.22 12.88
N ALA A 94 -26.59 -13.35 13.66
CA ALA A 94 -27.67 -13.75 14.58
C ALA A 94 -28.96 -14.16 13.85
N LYS A 95 -29.22 -13.56 12.68
CA LYS A 95 -30.38 -13.84 11.83
C LYS A 95 -30.06 -13.51 10.36
N THR A 96 -30.95 -13.92 9.46
CA THR A 96 -30.89 -13.49 8.05
C THR A 96 -30.88 -11.96 7.97
N THR A 97 -29.98 -11.42 7.15
CA THR A 97 -29.88 -9.97 6.98
C THR A 97 -31.14 -9.40 6.33
N GLU A 98 -31.73 -8.40 6.98
CA GLU A 98 -32.77 -7.55 6.41
C GLU A 98 -32.14 -6.57 5.40
N ASN A 99 -32.82 -6.35 4.27
CA ASN A 99 -32.40 -5.45 3.18
C ASN A 99 -30.92 -5.66 2.75
N PRO A 100 -30.55 -6.84 2.23
CA PRO A 100 -29.16 -7.14 1.88
C PRO A 100 -28.59 -6.15 0.84
N LEU A 101 -29.41 -5.72 -0.12
CA LEU A 101 -29.01 -4.76 -1.15
C LEU A 101 -28.63 -3.40 -0.56
N GLN A 102 -29.38 -2.90 0.42
CA GLN A 102 -29.08 -1.61 1.06
C GLN A 102 -27.70 -1.60 1.73
N LYS A 103 -27.31 -2.71 2.38
CA LYS A 103 -25.98 -2.83 2.99
C LYS A 103 -24.87 -2.86 1.93
N ILE A 104 -25.12 -3.53 0.81
CA ILE A 104 -24.18 -3.60 -0.31
C ILE A 104 -24.04 -2.23 -0.98
N ASP A 105 -25.14 -1.53 -1.23
CA ASP A 105 -25.13 -0.17 -1.81
C ASP A 105 -24.38 0.81 -0.92
N ALA A 106 -24.56 0.73 0.41
CA ALA A 106 -23.81 1.54 1.36
C ALA A 106 -22.29 1.25 1.29
N ALA A 107 -21.89 -0.02 1.19
CA ALA A 107 -20.48 -0.39 1.04
C ALA A 107 -19.91 0.06 -0.32
N LEU A 108 -20.69 -0.06 -1.40
CA LEU A 108 -20.30 0.43 -2.72
C LEU A 108 -20.13 1.95 -2.73
N ALA A 109 -21.02 2.69 -2.08
CA ALA A 109 -20.90 4.14 -1.94
C ALA A 109 -19.61 4.55 -1.19
N GLN A 110 -19.23 3.82 -0.13
CA GLN A 110 -17.97 4.06 0.58
C GLN A 110 -16.75 3.80 -0.32
N VAL A 111 -16.75 2.69 -1.07
CA VAL A 111 -15.66 2.35 -1.99
C VAL A 111 -15.57 3.36 -3.13
N ASP A 112 -16.70 3.76 -3.70
CA ASP A 112 -16.76 4.73 -4.80
C ASP A 112 -16.30 6.12 -4.37
N ALA A 113 -16.72 6.58 -3.19
CA ALA A 113 -16.22 7.82 -2.60
C ALA A 113 -14.69 7.78 -2.41
N LEU A 114 -14.16 6.70 -1.84
CA LEU A 114 -12.70 6.54 -1.68
C LEU A 114 -11.97 6.53 -3.03
N ARG A 115 -12.54 5.89 -4.06
CA ARG A 115 -11.95 5.89 -5.41
C ARG A 115 -11.97 7.28 -6.04
N SER A 116 -13.05 8.04 -5.84
CA SER A 116 -13.16 9.42 -6.29
C SER A 116 -12.07 10.31 -5.66
N ASP A 117 -11.88 10.19 -4.35
CA ASP A 117 -10.84 10.92 -3.62
C ASP A 117 -9.43 10.59 -4.14
N LEU A 118 -9.15 9.30 -4.37
CA LEU A 118 -7.89 8.87 -4.96
C LEU A 118 -7.68 9.41 -6.40
N GLY A 119 -8.74 9.47 -7.21
CA GLY A 119 -8.69 10.09 -8.54
C GLY A 119 -8.40 11.59 -8.48
N ALA A 120 -8.98 12.31 -7.52
CA ALA A 120 -8.68 13.73 -7.30
C ALA A 120 -7.20 13.94 -6.92
N VAL A 121 -6.64 13.07 -6.09
CA VAL A 121 -5.20 13.09 -5.74
C VAL A 121 -4.33 12.85 -6.98
N GLN A 122 -4.69 11.91 -7.86
CA GLN A 122 -3.96 11.70 -9.13
C GLN A 122 -3.97 12.97 -10.00
N ASN A 123 -5.10 13.65 -10.12
CA ASN A 123 -5.18 14.92 -10.87
C ASN A 123 -4.28 16.00 -10.26
N ARG A 124 -4.24 16.11 -8.93
CA ARG A 124 -3.32 17.04 -8.23
C ARG A 124 -1.85 16.71 -8.50
N PHE A 125 -1.49 15.42 -8.52
CA PHE A 125 -0.14 15.00 -8.87
C PHE A 125 0.20 15.35 -10.33
N ASN A 126 -0.71 15.12 -11.28
CA ASN A 126 -0.48 15.51 -12.68
C ASN A 126 -0.22 17.02 -12.81
N SER A 127 -1.02 17.87 -12.18
CA SER A 127 -0.80 19.32 -12.17
C SER A 127 0.53 19.71 -11.51
N ALA A 128 0.88 19.06 -10.39
CA ALA A 128 2.16 19.31 -9.72
C ALA A 128 3.35 18.92 -10.62
N ILE A 129 3.27 17.78 -11.32
CA ILE A 129 4.29 17.32 -12.26
C ILE A 129 4.46 18.33 -13.40
N THR A 130 3.38 18.80 -14.02
CA THR A 130 3.45 19.80 -15.08
C THR A 130 4.09 21.12 -14.59
N ASN A 131 3.69 21.59 -13.41
CA ASN A 131 4.25 22.81 -12.82
C ASN A 131 5.74 22.67 -12.48
N LEU A 132 6.14 21.51 -11.94
CA LEU A 132 7.54 21.19 -11.68
C LEU A 132 8.34 21.10 -12.99
N GLY A 133 7.80 20.51 -14.05
CA GLY A 133 8.43 20.48 -15.37
C GLY A 133 8.74 21.88 -15.91
N ASN A 134 7.78 22.81 -15.85
CA ASN A 134 8.00 24.20 -16.24
C ASN A 134 9.05 24.90 -15.37
N THR A 135 9.02 24.64 -14.06
CA THR A 135 9.99 25.21 -13.11
C THR A 135 11.41 24.71 -13.41
N VAL A 136 11.58 23.42 -13.71
CA VAL A 136 12.87 22.82 -14.10
C VAL A 136 13.38 23.44 -15.40
N ASN A 137 12.52 23.63 -16.41
CA ASN A 137 12.91 24.28 -17.67
C ASN A 137 13.39 25.72 -17.42
N ASN A 138 12.61 26.53 -16.72
CA ASN A 138 12.96 27.92 -16.41
C ASN A 138 14.25 28.02 -15.59
N LEU A 139 14.44 27.13 -14.60
CA LEU A 139 15.65 27.09 -13.79
C LEU A 139 16.86 26.67 -14.61
N SER A 140 16.70 25.70 -15.53
CA SER A 140 17.78 25.25 -16.42
C SER A 140 18.18 26.35 -17.40
N GLU A 141 17.23 27.08 -17.96
CA GLU A 141 17.50 28.25 -18.82
C GLU A 141 18.19 29.39 -18.05
N ALA A 142 17.71 29.71 -16.84
CA ALA A 142 18.33 30.72 -15.99
C ALA A 142 19.76 30.33 -15.61
N ARG A 143 19.98 29.06 -15.27
CA ARG A 143 21.31 28.52 -14.98
C ARG A 143 22.22 28.56 -16.21
N SER A 144 21.73 28.15 -17.38
CA SER A 144 22.46 28.24 -18.65
C SER A 144 22.89 29.68 -18.95
N ARG A 145 22.00 30.68 -18.76
CA ARG A 145 22.38 32.10 -18.94
C ARG A 145 23.43 32.61 -17.95
N ILE A 146 23.54 32.00 -16.77
CA ILE A 146 24.50 32.42 -15.73
C ILE A 146 25.84 31.69 -15.89
N GLU A 147 25.80 30.38 -16.13
CA GLU A 147 26.98 29.51 -16.16
C GLU A 147 27.55 29.35 -17.57
N ASP A 148 26.71 29.28 -18.60
CA ASP A 148 27.19 29.11 -19.97
C ASP A 148 27.63 30.46 -20.52
N SER A 149 28.91 30.54 -20.93
CA SER A 149 29.44 31.71 -21.60
C SER A 149 29.08 31.69 -23.09
N ASP A 150 28.80 32.86 -23.64
CA ASP A 150 28.61 33.00 -25.08
C ASP A 150 29.96 32.80 -25.80
N TYR A 151 30.11 31.61 -26.40
CA TYR A 151 31.30 31.19 -27.13
C TYR A 151 31.71 32.19 -28.22
N ALA A 152 30.75 32.87 -28.86
CA ALA A 152 31.06 33.85 -29.91
C ALA A 152 31.83 35.06 -29.33
N THR A 153 31.44 35.52 -28.15
CA THR A 153 32.11 36.63 -27.46
C THR A 153 33.46 36.19 -26.89
N GLU A 154 33.52 35.01 -26.28
CA GLU A 154 34.77 34.52 -25.69
C GLU A 154 35.84 34.24 -26.74
N VAL A 155 35.48 33.63 -27.88
CA VAL A 155 36.40 33.41 -29.01
C VAL A 155 36.85 34.73 -29.64
N SER A 156 35.97 35.73 -29.73
CA SER A 156 36.34 37.06 -30.23
C SER A 156 37.35 37.74 -29.29
N ASN A 157 37.14 37.63 -27.98
CA ASN A 157 38.07 38.14 -26.97
C ASN A 157 39.41 37.38 -27.00
N MET A 158 39.38 36.05 -27.12
CA MET A 158 40.57 35.22 -27.29
C MET A 158 41.35 35.60 -28.56
N SER A 159 40.67 35.74 -29.69
CA SER A 159 41.28 36.12 -30.97
C SER A 159 41.86 37.54 -30.88
N ARG A 160 41.14 38.50 -30.28
CA ARG A 160 41.66 39.84 -30.00
C ARG A 160 42.91 39.78 -29.12
N ALA A 161 42.92 38.96 -28.06
CA ALA A 161 44.06 38.79 -27.19
C ALA A 161 45.27 38.18 -27.93
N GLN A 162 45.04 37.19 -28.80
CA GLN A 162 46.08 36.59 -29.65
C GLN A 162 46.66 37.62 -30.65
N ILE A 163 45.82 38.41 -31.30
CA ILE A 163 46.25 39.49 -32.20
C ILE A 163 47.05 40.55 -31.42
N LEU A 164 46.60 40.94 -30.23
CA LEU A 164 47.33 41.88 -29.37
C LEU A 164 48.67 41.32 -28.91
N GLN A 165 48.76 40.02 -28.60
CA GLN A 165 50.04 39.37 -28.27
C GLN A 165 50.99 39.38 -29.47
N GLN A 166 50.52 39.07 -30.68
CA GLN A 166 51.34 39.11 -31.90
C GLN A 166 51.76 40.55 -32.26
N ALA A 167 50.86 41.52 -32.14
CA ALA A 167 51.18 42.93 -32.37
C ALA A 167 52.16 43.46 -31.30
N GLY A 168 51.98 43.07 -30.04
CA GLY A 168 52.85 43.44 -28.93
C GLY A 168 54.28 42.92 -29.12
N THR A 169 54.45 41.69 -29.61
CA THR A 169 55.78 41.14 -29.91
C THR A 169 56.42 41.82 -31.12
N SER A 170 55.66 42.13 -32.19
CA SER A 170 56.17 42.90 -33.33
C SER A 170 56.56 44.34 -32.96
N VAL A 171 55.74 45.04 -32.16
CA VAL A 171 56.05 46.39 -31.67
C VAL A 171 57.24 46.35 -30.72
N LEU A 172 57.34 45.34 -29.86
CA LEU A 172 58.51 45.15 -28.99
C LEU A 172 59.79 44.93 -29.82
N ALA A 173 59.72 44.10 -30.87
CA ALA A 173 60.84 43.89 -31.78
C ALA A 173 61.23 45.20 -32.50
N GLN A 174 60.26 46.00 -32.93
CA GLN A 174 60.51 47.29 -33.59
C GLN A 174 61.07 48.34 -32.62
N ALA A 175 60.53 48.41 -31.39
CA ALA A 175 61.05 49.27 -30.32
C ALA A 175 62.49 48.93 -29.95
N ASN A 176 62.87 47.64 -29.98
CA ASN A 176 64.25 47.21 -29.73
C ASN A 176 65.22 47.58 -30.87
N GLN A 177 64.73 47.77 -32.10
CA GLN A 177 65.55 48.15 -33.27
C GLN A 177 65.72 49.67 -33.42
N VAL A 178 64.78 50.48 -32.94
CA VAL A 178 64.83 51.95 -33.05
C VAL A 178 66.11 52.56 -32.44
N PRO A 179 66.55 52.19 -31.21
CA PRO A 179 67.79 52.71 -30.63
C PRO A 179 69.03 52.33 -31.45
N GLN A 180 69.05 51.11 -32.03
CA GLN A 180 70.19 50.60 -32.79
C GLN A 180 70.34 51.34 -34.13
N ASN A 181 69.22 51.67 -34.78
CA ASN A 181 69.24 52.46 -36.02
C ASN A 181 69.70 53.91 -35.77
N VAL A 182 69.31 54.52 -34.65
CA VAL A 182 69.76 55.87 -34.27
C VAL A 182 71.27 55.88 -33.96
N LEU A 183 71.78 54.85 -33.28
CA LEU A 183 73.22 54.72 -33.01
C LEU A 183 74.04 54.44 -34.30
N SER A 184 73.46 53.79 -35.29
CA SER A 184 74.08 53.56 -36.61
C SER A 184 74.18 54.84 -37.45
N LEU A 185 73.20 55.74 -37.35
CA LEU A 185 73.15 57.01 -38.08
C LEU A 185 74.01 58.13 -37.48
N LEU A 186 74.48 57.96 -36.23
CA LEU A 186 75.36 58.90 -35.53
C LEU A 186 76.84 58.48 -35.55
N ARG A 187 77.19 57.46 -36.34
CA ARG A 187 78.57 57.01 -36.61
C ARG A 187 79.00 57.40 -38.01
#